data_AF-A0A7S0JJQ6-F1
#
_entry.id   AF-A0A7S0JJQ6-F1
#
_cell.length_a   1.000
_cell.length_b   1.000
_cell.length_c   1.000
_cell.angle_alpha   90.00
_cell.angle_beta   90.00
_cell.angle_gamma   90.00
#
_symmetry.space_group_name_H-M   'P 1'
#
loop_
_entity.id
_entity.type
_entity.pdbx_description
1 polymer ?
#
loop_
_entity_poly.entity_id
_entity_poly.type
_entity_poly.pdbx_seq_one_letter_code
_entity_poly.pdbx_strand_id
1 'polypeptide(L)'
;RAAASGAAEALSSLQLCGSGHHFLGISSEGLSGIVSSKGNTDTHLTLELSPRPPSGTADAALSEACNAAMRGAAPVVVDVGEAEVDAAFDELVGALAARVQSGETAARCLAGVRFRVSSPSAWAKGKQLIERVAGAVKARQRTGEGGGGAVGKGGEPPDNLRISGVRPLLPPACLLEEQPRAAVHERTVRGGRAELQRILSGETDRLLALVGPALVDDPSTCLELAARLAGLADEVKSEVLVVMRVQLLAKAGAAWPGILKDPAKDASYKINDGLRTSRRLLLQVNQMGVPTASDFGDTVTPQYFADLLSWASVNAQSEMLRELVSGLSMPAGLRAAASGAAPAHLAAQLDEARGAMEAAAAPQSFFGVTSNGLAAIVHSTGNHDTALVMGGGSGSDVASRVAAAREARAAGVATVVDCGGDTMASTAQAELVTELAKLVEEGRGQLRGVCLSSYLLSGAQRGVSPGVSGMSVSAPCIDWTQTQAAVRALAAAVRTARSSSTGAPAKRARTIGSA
;
A
#
# COMPACT_ATOMS: atom_id res chain seq x y z
N ARG A 1 -11.16 18.67 -9.34
CA ARG A 1 -9.85 18.10 -9.77
C ARG A 1 -9.39 16.92 -8.89
N ALA A 2 -9.28 17.05 -7.55
CA ALA A 2 -9.00 15.90 -6.68
C ALA A 2 -10.07 14.78 -6.78
N ALA A 3 -11.35 15.16 -6.86
CA ALA A 3 -12.46 14.25 -7.13
C ALA A 3 -12.34 13.49 -8.48
N ALA A 4 -11.70 14.09 -9.50
CA ALA A 4 -11.53 13.47 -10.80
C ALA A 4 -10.42 12.39 -10.80
N SER A 5 -9.36 12.59 -10.01
CA SER A 5 -8.31 11.58 -9.82
C SER A 5 -8.81 10.38 -9.00
N GLY A 6 -9.54 10.63 -7.91
CA GLY A 6 -10.14 9.58 -7.09
C GLY A 6 -11.20 8.78 -7.85
N ALA A 7 -12.02 9.44 -8.68
CA ALA A 7 -13.00 8.76 -9.52
C ALA A 7 -12.35 7.83 -10.56
N ALA A 8 -11.22 8.22 -11.16
CA ALA A 8 -10.52 7.38 -12.12
C ALA A 8 -9.93 6.12 -11.47
N GLU A 9 -9.34 6.25 -10.28
CA GLU A 9 -8.81 5.12 -9.50
C GLU A 9 -9.92 4.17 -9.04
N ALA A 10 -11.05 4.73 -8.58
CA ALA A 10 -12.21 3.93 -8.21
C ALA A 10 -12.83 3.19 -9.39
N LEU A 11 -12.90 3.82 -10.58
CA LEU A 11 -13.35 3.17 -11.82
C LEU A 11 -12.41 2.03 -12.24
N SER A 12 -11.10 2.24 -12.17
CA SER A 12 -10.12 1.18 -12.44
C SER A 12 -10.28 0.03 -11.46
N SER A 13 -10.52 0.32 -10.19
CA SER A 13 -10.78 -0.69 -9.15
C SER A 13 -12.05 -1.51 -9.44
N LEU A 14 -13.12 -0.89 -9.94
CA LEU A 14 -14.32 -1.62 -10.35
C LEU A 14 -14.05 -2.59 -11.50
N GLN A 15 -13.30 -2.17 -12.52
CA GLN A 15 -12.92 -3.05 -13.62
C GLN A 15 -12.10 -4.24 -13.13
N LEU A 16 -11.19 -4.01 -12.17
CA LEU A 16 -10.44 -5.08 -11.51
C LEU A 16 -11.35 -6.03 -10.75
N CYS A 17 -12.32 -5.52 -9.97
CA CYS A 17 -13.27 -6.36 -9.23
C CYS A 17 -14.07 -7.29 -10.14
N GLY A 18 -14.41 -6.85 -11.35
CA GLY A 18 -15.14 -7.64 -12.35
C GLY A 18 -14.35 -8.83 -12.94
N SER A 19 -13.03 -8.86 -12.75
CA SER A 19 -12.15 -9.90 -13.28
C SER A 19 -11.94 -11.04 -12.29
N GLY A 20 -11.61 -12.24 -12.77
CA GLY A 20 -11.25 -13.37 -11.92
C GLY A 20 -9.89 -13.16 -11.23
N HIS A 21 -9.78 -13.61 -9.97
CA HIS A 21 -8.56 -13.45 -9.16
C HIS A 21 -8.16 -14.75 -8.47
N HIS A 22 -6.87 -14.87 -8.18
CA HIS A 22 -6.34 -15.87 -7.27
C HIS A 22 -5.67 -15.19 -6.08
N PHE A 23 -6.10 -15.55 -4.87
CA PHE A 23 -5.61 -14.96 -3.63
C PHE A 23 -5.56 -15.96 -2.49
N LEU A 24 -4.78 -15.63 -1.45
CA LEU A 24 -4.70 -16.44 -0.24
C LEU A 24 -5.95 -16.15 0.61
N GLY A 25 -6.61 -17.20 1.08
CA GLY A 25 -7.80 -17.09 1.92
C GLY A 25 -7.91 -18.26 2.89
N ILE A 26 -9.07 -18.39 3.51
CA ILE A 26 -9.38 -19.46 4.45
C ILE A 26 -10.54 -20.27 3.87
N SER A 27 -10.39 -21.58 3.84
CA SER A 27 -11.43 -22.52 3.41
C SER A 27 -12.55 -22.64 4.45
N SER A 28 -13.66 -23.27 4.08
CA SER A 28 -14.76 -23.58 5.01
C SER A 28 -14.33 -24.47 6.19
N GLU A 29 -13.21 -25.18 6.06
CA GLU A 29 -12.61 -26.02 7.11
C GLU A 29 -11.65 -25.24 8.02
N GLY A 30 -11.51 -23.93 7.81
CA GLY A 30 -10.58 -23.10 8.57
C GLY A 30 -9.12 -23.24 8.14
N LEU A 31 -8.83 -23.94 7.04
CA LEU A 31 -7.47 -24.11 6.52
C LEU A 31 -7.12 -23.01 5.52
N SER A 32 -5.86 -22.56 5.52
CA SER A 32 -5.32 -21.65 4.53
C SER A 32 -5.42 -22.27 3.15
N GLY A 33 -5.94 -21.49 2.20
CA GLY A 33 -6.25 -21.95 0.86
C GLY A 33 -5.91 -20.93 -0.21
N ILE A 34 -5.77 -21.43 -1.43
CA ILE A 34 -5.69 -20.66 -2.66
C ILE A 34 -7.11 -20.55 -3.20
N VAL A 35 -7.71 -19.38 -3.05
CA VAL A 35 -9.07 -19.09 -3.50
C VAL A 35 -9.04 -18.55 -4.91
N SER A 36 -9.91 -19.08 -5.76
CA SER A 36 -10.09 -18.63 -7.14
C SER A 36 -11.48 -18.01 -7.28
N SER A 37 -11.55 -16.77 -7.76
CA SER A 37 -12.81 -16.06 -7.99
C SER A 37 -13.12 -15.94 -9.48
N LYS A 38 -14.42 -15.82 -9.80
CA LYS A 38 -14.95 -15.53 -11.13
C LYS A 38 -14.99 -14.02 -11.42
N GLY A 39 -14.62 -13.18 -10.45
CA GLY A 39 -14.88 -11.74 -10.45
C GLY A 39 -16.30 -11.40 -10.02
N ASN A 40 -16.52 -10.13 -9.71
CA ASN A 40 -17.81 -9.57 -9.34
C ASN A 40 -18.12 -8.33 -10.20
N THR A 41 -19.02 -8.48 -11.16
CA THR A 41 -19.52 -7.37 -11.99
C THR A 41 -20.62 -6.56 -11.30
N ASP A 42 -21.18 -7.07 -10.20
CA ASP A 42 -22.27 -6.44 -9.45
C ASP A 42 -21.70 -5.48 -8.40
N THR A 43 -20.78 -4.62 -8.84
CA THR A 43 -20.08 -3.62 -8.03
C THR A 43 -20.50 -2.21 -8.42
N HIS A 44 -20.43 -1.27 -7.48
CA HIS A 44 -20.83 0.13 -7.68
C HIS A 44 -19.82 1.08 -7.05
N LEU A 45 -19.79 2.33 -7.52
CA LEU A 45 -19.06 3.42 -6.85
C LEU A 45 -19.92 3.98 -5.72
N THR A 46 -19.33 4.17 -4.54
CA THR A 46 -19.94 5.02 -3.51
C THR A 46 -19.29 6.39 -3.55
N LEU A 47 -20.11 7.44 -3.71
CA LEU A 47 -19.65 8.83 -3.70
C LEU A 47 -20.03 9.47 -2.38
N GLU A 48 -19.03 9.77 -1.56
CA GLU A 48 -19.23 10.41 -0.26
C GLU A 48 -19.30 11.94 -0.42
N LEU A 49 -20.45 12.52 -0.05
CA LEU A 49 -20.66 13.96 -0.06
C LEU A 49 -20.32 14.55 1.32
N SER A 50 -19.03 14.66 1.65
CA SER A 50 -18.59 15.22 2.93
C SER A 50 -17.48 16.28 2.76
N PRO A 51 -17.68 17.53 3.25
CA PRO A 51 -18.94 18.04 3.81
C PRO A 51 -20.03 18.19 2.73
N ARG A 52 -21.29 18.23 3.16
CA ARG A 52 -22.44 18.42 2.26
C ARG A 52 -22.28 19.69 1.41
N PRO A 53 -22.74 19.68 0.15
CA PRO A 53 -22.77 20.90 -0.65
C PRO A 53 -23.65 21.95 0.04
N PRO A 54 -23.22 23.23 0.05
CA PRO A 54 -24.07 24.31 0.56
C PRO A 54 -25.35 24.43 -0.26
N SER A 55 -26.40 24.97 0.36
CA SER A 55 -27.68 25.18 -0.32
C SER A 55 -27.51 26.02 -1.60
N GLY A 56 -28.22 25.64 -2.66
CA GLY A 56 -28.14 26.18 -4.01
C GLY A 56 -27.13 25.48 -4.92
N THR A 57 -26.33 24.54 -4.41
CA THR A 57 -25.24 23.88 -5.18
C THR A 57 -25.36 22.36 -5.26
N ALA A 58 -26.39 21.78 -4.65
CA ALA A 58 -26.54 20.32 -4.55
C ALA A 58 -26.66 19.63 -5.92
N ASP A 59 -27.41 20.24 -6.85
CA ASP A 59 -27.57 19.71 -8.20
C ASP A 59 -26.26 19.81 -9.02
N ALA A 60 -25.48 20.88 -8.86
CA ALA A 60 -24.17 21.00 -9.52
C ALA A 60 -23.18 19.94 -9.02
N ALA A 61 -23.12 19.71 -7.71
CA ALA A 61 -22.26 18.69 -7.10
C ALA A 61 -22.65 17.27 -7.56
N LEU A 62 -23.96 16.97 -7.56
CA LEU A 62 -24.47 15.71 -8.09
C LEU A 62 -24.20 15.57 -9.60
N SER A 63 -24.24 16.66 -10.38
CA SER A 63 -23.93 16.65 -11.81
C SER A 63 -22.48 16.30 -12.08
N GLU A 64 -21.53 16.92 -11.37
CA GLU A 64 -20.11 16.61 -11.51
C GLU A 64 -19.81 15.15 -11.12
N ALA A 65 -20.41 14.70 -10.01
CA ALA A 65 -20.33 13.33 -9.50
C ALA A 65 -20.86 12.30 -10.51
N CYS A 66 -22.08 12.47 -11.02
CA CYS A 66 -22.67 11.59 -12.02
C CYS A 66 -21.90 11.63 -13.34
N ASN A 67 -21.48 12.81 -13.81
CA ASN A 67 -20.72 12.94 -15.06
C ASN A 67 -19.35 12.24 -14.98
N ALA A 68 -18.71 12.24 -13.82
CA ALA A 68 -17.47 11.49 -13.61
C ALA A 68 -17.68 9.97 -13.70
N ALA A 69 -18.77 9.46 -13.13
CA ALA A 69 -19.11 8.04 -13.17
C ALA A 69 -19.67 7.57 -14.52
N MET A 70 -20.40 8.43 -15.22
CA MET A 70 -20.95 8.20 -16.57
C MET A 70 -19.86 7.84 -17.59
N ARG A 71 -18.64 8.39 -17.44
CA ARG A 71 -17.50 8.06 -18.30
C ARG A 71 -17.02 6.61 -18.16
N GLY A 72 -17.39 5.92 -17.08
CA GLY A 72 -17.01 4.53 -16.82
C GLY A 72 -18.17 3.53 -16.81
N ALA A 73 -19.40 3.96 -17.14
CA ALA A 73 -20.61 3.12 -17.15
C ALA A 73 -20.86 2.33 -15.84
N ALA A 74 -20.41 2.85 -14.70
CA ALA A 74 -20.55 2.19 -13.41
C ALA A 74 -21.84 2.62 -12.68
N PRO A 75 -22.54 1.69 -11.98
CA PRO A 75 -23.58 2.06 -11.04
C PRO A 75 -23.01 2.91 -9.90
N VAL A 76 -23.78 3.90 -9.44
CA VAL A 76 -23.38 4.88 -8.42
C VAL A 76 -24.35 4.86 -7.25
N VAL A 77 -23.81 4.77 -6.04
CA VAL A 77 -24.50 5.03 -4.79
C VAL A 77 -24.01 6.36 -4.23
N VAL A 78 -24.93 7.25 -3.90
CA VAL A 78 -24.59 8.54 -3.26
C VAL A 78 -24.69 8.38 -1.75
N ASP A 79 -23.59 8.58 -1.02
CA ASP A 79 -23.61 8.64 0.44
C ASP A 79 -23.74 10.10 0.89
N VAL A 80 -24.89 10.40 1.51
CA VAL A 80 -25.25 11.75 1.98
C VAL A 80 -24.88 11.99 3.45
N GLY A 81 -24.13 11.06 4.05
CA GLY A 81 -23.68 11.12 5.43
C GLY A 81 -24.82 10.95 6.43
N GLU A 82 -24.71 11.64 7.57
CA GLU A 82 -25.70 11.62 8.65
C GLU A 82 -26.88 12.53 8.32
N ALA A 83 -28.11 12.01 8.28
CA ALA A 83 -29.30 12.78 7.93
C ALA A 83 -29.64 13.85 8.99
N GLU A 84 -28.95 15.00 8.95
CA GLU A 84 -29.28 16.16 9.79
C GLU A 84 -30.48 16.96 9.26
N VAL A 85 -31.13 17.67 10.18
CA VAL A 85 -32.30 18.51 9.90
C VAL A 85 -31.84 19.87 9.39
N ASP A 86 -31.34 19.92 8.15
CA ASP A 86 -30.93 21.16 7.48
C ASP A 86 -31.59 21.34 6.10
N ALA A 87 -31.54 22.56 5.57
CA ALA A 87 -32.10 22.92 4.26
C ALA A 87 -31.33 22.29 3.08
N ALA A 88 -30.03 22.01 3.27
CA ALA A 88 -29.18 21.42 2.25
C ALA A 88 -29.59 19.97 1.96
N PHE A 89 -30.04 19.23 2.98
CA PHE A 89 -30.56 17.87 2.84
C PHE A 89 -31.83 17.84 2.00
N ASP A 90 -32.81 18.70 2.28
CA ASP A 90 -34.09 18.69 1.57
C ASP A 90 -33.94 19.08 0.10
N GLU A 91 -33.01 19.98 -0.20
CA GLU A 91 -32.59 20.33 -1.56
C GLU A 91 -31.91 19.16 -2.28
N LEU A 92 -30.98 18.47 -1.61
CA LEU A 92 -30.31 17.30 -2.15
C LEU A 92 -31.30 16.16 -2.46
N VAL A 93 -32.25 15.91 -1.56
CA VAL A 93 -33.34 14.94 -1.79
C VAL A 93 -34.21 15.36 -2.98
N GLY A 94 -34.49 16.67 -3.13
CA GLY A 94 -35.19 17.22 -4.28
C GLY A 94 -34.46 16.95 -5.59
N ALA A 95 -33.17 17.27 -5.65
CA ALA A 95 -32.32 17.04 -6.81
C ALA A 95 -32.24 15.55 -7.19
N LEU A 96 -32.06 14.66 -6.20
CA LEU A 96 -32.04 13.21 -6.41
C LEU A 96 -33.38 12.71 -6.99
N ALA A 97 -34.51 13.09 -6.39
CA ALA A 97 -35.83 12.65 -6.87
C ALA A 97 -36.13 13.18 -8.28
N ALA A 98 -35.80 14.44 -8.57
CA ALA A 98 -35.99 15.04 -9.89
C ALA A 98 -35.21 14.30 -10.98
N ARG A 99 -33.96 13.91 -10.70
CA ARG A 99 -33.12 13.14 -11.63
C ARG A 99 -33.67 11.74 -11.88
N VAL A 100 -34.08 11.03 -10.83
CA VAL A 100 -34.70 9.71 -10.98
C VAL A 100 -35.94 9.79 -11.87
N GLN A 101 -36.72 10.88 -11.78
CA GLN A 101 -37.90 11.12 -12.63
C GLN A 101 -37.55 11.53 -14.07
N SER A 102 -36.54 12.39 -14.28
CA SER A 102 -36.22 12.94 -15.60
C SER A 102 -35.70 11.89 -16.59
N GLY A 103 -35.09 10.81 -16.10
CA GLY A 103 -34.60 9.72 -16.95
C GLY A 103 -33.36 10.09 -17.79
N GLU A 104 -32.74 11.25 -17.52
CA GLU A 104 -31.48 11.67 -18.14
C GLU A 104 -30.42 10.57 -18.04
N THR A 105 -29.46 10.54 -18.98
CA THR A 105 -28.42 9.52 -19.02
C THR A 105 -27.66 9.43 -17.68
N ALA A 106 -27.41 10.58 -17.02
CA ALA A 106 -26.82 10.66 -15.68
C ALA A 106 -27.66 9.99 -14.58
N ALA A 107 -28.99 9.90 -14.74
CA ALA A 107 -29.91 9.22 -13.83
C ALA A 107 -30.02 7.70 -14.09
N ARG A 108 -29.46 7.20 -15.20
CA ARG A 108 -29.37 5.74 -15.46
C ARG A 108 -28.26 5.07 -14.66
N CYS A 109 -27.25 5.81 -14.23
CA CYS A 109 -26.16 5.30 -13.39
C CYS A 109 -26.47 5.36 -11.89
N LEU A 110 -27.47 6.14 -11.44
CA LEU A 110 -27.84 6.21 -10.02
C LEU A 110 -28.52 4.90 -9.59
N ALA A 111 -27.82 4.09 -8.81
CA ALA A 111 -28.26 2.78 -8.34
C ALA A 111 -28.79 2.80 -6.90
N GLY A 112 -28.39 3.78 -6.08
CA GLY A 112 -28.86 3.88 -4.71
C GLY A 112 -28.45 5.16 -3.98
N VAL A 113 -28.96 5.30 -2.76
CA VAL A 113 -28.59 6.35 -1.82
C VAL A 113 -28.30 5.71 -0.47
N ARG A 114 -27.19 6.10 0.14
CA ARG A 114 -26.78 5.68 1.49
C ARG A 114 -26.89 6.89 2.42
N PHE A 115 -27.40 6.65 3.63
CA PHE A 115 -27.46 7.65 4.69
C PHE A 115 -27.30 6.97 6.04
N ARG A 116 -26.71 7.67 7.01
CA ARG A 116 -26.57 7.21 8.39
C ARG A 116 -27.76 7.66 9.22
N VAL A 117 -28.28 6.71 10.02
CA VAL A 117 -29.35 6.93 10.99
C VAL A 117 -28.74 6.84 12.38
N SER A 118 -28.52 8.00 12.98
CA SER A 118 -27.93 8.15 14.33
C SER A 118 -28.98 8.50 15.39
N SER A 119 -30.16 8.95 14.96
CA SER A 119 -31.21 9.46 15.82
C SER A 119 -32.61 9.21 15.24
N PRO A 120 -33.67 9.27 16.07
CA PRO A 120 -35.06 9.17 15.58
C PRO A 120 -35.43 10.26 14.56
N SER A 121 -34.89 11.48 14.70
CA SER A 121 -35.10 12.56 13.73
C SER A 121 -34.42 12.27 12.40
N ALA A 122 -33.20 11.75 12.42
CA ALA A 122 -32.50 11.28 11.22
C ALA A 122 -33.26 10.14 10.52
N TRP A 123 -33.87 9.23 11.29
CA TRP A 123 -34.73 8.17 10.74
C TRP A 123 -35.95 8.74 10.02
N ALA A 124 -36.66 9.70 10.63
CA ALA A 124 -37.86 10.30 10.02
C ALA A 124 -37.56 10.95 8.66
N LYS A 125 -36.43 11.66 8.55
CA LYS A 125 -35.95 12.23 7.28
C LYS A 125 -35.48 11.16 6.28
N GLY A 126 -34.75 10.16 6.75
CA GLY A 126 -34.36 9.01 5.94
C GLY A 126 -35.56 8.29 5.33
N LYS A 127 -36.63 8.14 6.10
CA LYS A 127 -37.92 7.62 5.62
C LYS A 127 -38.54 8.50 4.53
N GLN A 128 -38.56 9.82 4.73
CA GLN A 128 -39.06 10.77 3.72
C GLN A 128 -38.26 10.67 2.40
N LEU A 129 -36.94 10.53 2.49
CA LEU A 129 -36.08 10.28 1.33
C LEU A 129 -36.46 8.98 0.61
N ILE A 130 -36.59 7.87 1.35
CA ILE A 130 -37.01 6.57 0.81
C ILE A 130 -38.35 6.70 0.06
N GLU A 131 -39.34 7.34 0.68
CA GLU A 131 -40.68 7.50 0.09
C GLU A 131 -40.65 8.36 -1.18
N ARG A 132 -39.91 9.48 -1.17
CA ARG A 132 -39.78 10.38 -2.34
C ARG A 132 -39.08 9.68 -3.51
N VAL A 133 -37.97 8.98 -3.24
CA VAL A 133 -37.23 8.24 -4.28
C VAL A 133 -38.08 7.07 -4.80
N ALA A 134 -38.75 6.32 -3.93
CA ALA A 134 -39.66 5.25 -4.34
C ALA A 134 -40.82 5.77 -5.21
N GLY A 135 -41.37 6.94 -4.86
CA GLY A 135 -42.38 7.63 -5.67
C GLY A 135 -41.85 8.00 -7.06
N ALA A 136 -40.64 8.56 -7.13
CA ALA A 136 -39.95 8.88 -8.37
C ALA A 136 -39.70 7.66 -9.27
N VAL A 137 -39.20 6.55 -8.70
CA VAL A 137 -38.98 5.28 -9.43
C VAL A 137 -40.29 4.73 -9.99
N LYS A 138 -41.35 4.70 -9.17
CA LYS A 138 -42.68 4.23 -9.61
C LYS A 138 -43.25 5.11 -10.73
N ALA A 139 -43.07 6.43 -10.65
CA ALA A 139 -43.51 7.35 -11.70
C ALA A 139 -42.81 7.05 -13.04
N ARG A 140 -41.50 6.80 -13.01
CA ARG A 140 -40.71 6.42 -14.20
C ARG A 140 -41.04 5.04 -14.76
N GLN A 141 -41.32 4.05 -13.90
CA GLN A 141 -41.73 2.71 -14.38
C GLN A 141 -43.06 2.76 -15.14
N ARG A 142 -43.98 3.67 -14.77
CA ARG A 142 -45.25 3.88 -15.46
C ARG A 142 -45.10 4.49 -16.85
N THR A 143 -44.00 5.18 -17.14
CA THR A 143 -43.72 5.80 -18.45
C THR A 143 -42.99 4.88 -19.44
N GLY A 144 -42.78 3.59 -19.10
CA GLY A 144 -42.49 2.53 -20.09
C GLY A 144 -41.04 2.10 -20.32
N GLU A 145 -40.04 2.62 -19.58
CA GLU A 145 -38.61 2.26 -19.79
C GLU A 145 -38.04 1.24 -18.79
N GLY A 146 -38.84 0.54 -17.99
CA GLY A 146 -38.37 -0.37 -16.94
C GLY A 146 -38.59 -1.86 -17.26
N GLY A 147 -37.63 -2.52 -17.91
CA GLY A 147 -37.63 -3.96 -18.08
C GLY A 147 -37.47 -4.68 -16.73
N GLY A 148 -38.56 -5.24 -16.21
CA GLY A 148 -38.57 -6.05 -14.99
C GLY A 148 -37.94 -7.42 -15.24
N GLY A 149 -36.67 -7.58 -14.87
CA GLY A 149 -36.03 -8.89 -14.80
C GLY A 149 -36.68 -9.72 -13.70
N ALA A 150 -37.29 -10.84 -14.06
CA ALA A 150 -37.82 -11.81 -13.10
C ALA A 150 -36.67 -12.36 -12.25
N VAL A 151 -36.74 -12.19 -10.93
CA VAL A 151 -35.84 -12.85 -9.99
C VAL A 151 -36.13 -14.35 -10.06
N GLY A 152 -35.15 -15.12 -10.56
CA GLY A 152 -35.26 -16.56 -10.72
C GLY A 152 -35.59 -17.25 -9.40
N LYS A 153 -36.70 -17.99 -9.38
CA LYS A 153 -37.04 -18.90 -8.28
C LYS A 153 -36.21 -20.17 -8.41
N GLY A 154 -35.00 -20.14 -7.88
CA GLY A 154 -34.14 -21.30 -7.70
C GLY A 154 -33.06 -20.91 -6.70
N GLY A 155 -33.14 -21.44 -5.48
CA GLY A 155 -32.25 -21.07 -4.38
C GLY A 155 -30.85 -21.63 -4.59
N GLU A 156 -30.04 -20.95 -5.41
CA GLU A 156 -28.60 -21.13 -5.36
C GLU A 156 -28.15 -20.88 -3.91
N PRO A 157 -27.31 -21.74 -3.31
CA PRO A 157 -26.78 -21.50 -1.98
C PRO A 157 -26.17 -20.10 -1.94
N PRO A 158 -26.43 -19.29 -0.90
CA PRO A 158 -25.98 -17.89 -0.86
C PRO A 158 -24.44 -17.75 -0.80
N ASP A 159 -23.73 -18.84 -0.57
CA ASP A 159 -22.30 -18.88 -0.33
C ASP A 159 -21.51 -19.19 -1.61
N ASN A 160 -20.34 -18.57 -1.75
CA ASN A 160 -19.35 -18.91 -2.79
C ASN A 160 -19.84 -18.80 -4.26
N LEU A 161 -20.93 -18.07 -4.53
CA LEU A 161 -21.49 -17.83 -5.87
C LEU A 161 -20.43 -17.44 -6.92
N ARG A 162 -19.46 -16.63 -6.48
CA ARG A 162 -18.37 -16.09 -7.31
C ARG A 162 -17.01 -16.76 -7.06
N ILE A 163 -16.98 -17.87 -6.32
CA ILE A 163 -15.78 -18.68 -6.11
C ILE A 163 -15.81 -19.84 -7.10
N SER A 164 -14.76 -19.98 -7.91
CA SER A 164 -14.59 -21.09 -8.85
C SER A 164 -13.89 -22.29 -8.21
N GLY A 165 -13.15 -22.08 -7.12
CA GLY A 165 -12.57 -23.16 -6.34
C GLY A 165 -11.67 -22.69 -5.21
N VAL A 166 -11.42 -23.60 -4.27
CA VAL A 166 -10.46 -23.43 -3.17
C VAL A 166 -9.52 -24.63 -3.17
N ARG A 167 -8.22 -24.38 -3.30
CA ARG A 167 -7.19 -25.43 -3.20
C ARG A 167 -6.42 -25.28 -1.88
N PRO A 168 -5.96 -26.36 -1.24
CA PRO A 168 -5.12 -26.24 -0.04
C PRO A 168 -3.83 -25.46 -0.32
N LEU A 169 -3.48 -24.56 0.59
CA LEU A 169 -2.18 -23.90 0.63
C LEU A 169 -1.24 -24.74 1.51
N LEU A 170 0.02 -24.89 1.09
CA LEU A 170 1.06 -25.59 1.85
C LEU A 170 1.14 -24.99 3.27
N PRO A 171 1.02 -25.75 4.38
CA PRO A 171 1.17 -25.19 5.71
C PRO A 171 2.55 -24.53 5.94
N PRO A 172 2.65 -23.39 6.65
CA PRO A 172 3.93 -22.73 6.90
C PRO A 172 4.99 -23.65 7.51
N ALA A 173 4.62 -24.48 8.49
CA ALA A 173 5.52 -25.41 9.17
C ALA A 173 6.18 -26.38 8.18
N CYS A 174 5.45 -26.88 7.18
CA CYS A 174 6.00 -27.76 6.16
C CYS A 174 7.07 -27.04 5.33
N LEU A 175 6.83 -25.79 4.93
CA LEU A 175 7.81 -25.03 4.16
C LEU A 175 9.05 -24.68 5.00
N LEU A 176 8.87 -24.35 6.27
CA LEU A 176 9.95 -24.05 7.20
C LEU A 176 10.83 -25.28 7.46
N GLU A 177 10.24 -26.47 7.50
CA GLU A 177 10.95 -27.75 7.61
C GLU A 177 11.66 -28.13 6.30
N GLU A 178 11.00 -27.94 5.15
CA GLU A 178 11.61 -28.17 3.83
C GLU A 178 12.81 -27.24 3.57
N GLN A 179 12.76 -26.02 4.11
CA GLN A 179 13.75 -24.96 3.87
C GLN A 179 14.10 -24.24 5.20
N PRO A 180 14.88 -24.90 6.08
CA PRO A 180 15.18 -24.37 7.40
C PRO A 180 16.21 -23.25 7.35
N ARG A 181 16.17 -22.37 8.36
CA ARG A 181 17.22 -21.38 8.55
C ARG A 181 18.48 -22.05 9.14
N ALA A 182 19.61 -21.94 8.47
CA ALA A 182 20.94 -22.07 9.07
C ALA A 182 21.33 -20.84 9.94
N ALA A 183 22.33 -21.02 10.80
CA ALA A 183 22.83 -20.00 11.74
C ALA A 183 23.30 -18.69 11.06
N VAL A 184 23.80 -18.78 9.82
CA VAL A 184 24.18 -17.61 9.02
C VAL A 184 22.98 -16.72 8.69
N HIS A 185 21.83 -17.30 8.33
CA HIS A 185 20.62 -16.52 8.08
C HIS A 185 20.18 -15.81 9.36
N GLU A 186 20.22 -16.51 10.51
CA GLU A 186 19.84 -15.89 11.79
C GLU A 186 20.74 -14.73 12.16
N ARG A 187 22.06 -14.85 11.91
CA ARG A 187 23.02 -13.77 12.13
C ARG A 187 22.72 -12.55 11.25
N THR A 188 22.49 -12.76 9.95
CA THR A 188 22.17 -11.70 9.00
C THR A 188 20.86 -11.00 9.37
N VAL A 189 19.82 -11.77 9.68
CA VAL A 189 18.50 -11.22 10.03
C VAL A 189 18.55 -10.47 11.37
N ARG A 190 19.06 -11.09 12.43
CA ARG A 190 19.14 -10.46 13.76
C ARG A 190 20.03 -9.22 13.73
N GLY A 191 21.17 -9.27 13.06
CA GLY A 191 22.07 -8.13 12.90
C GLY A 191 21.41 -6.99 12.10
N GLY A 192 20.73 -7.32 11.01
CA GLY A 192 19.98 -6.33 10.22
C GLY A 192 18.87 -5.65 11.02
N ARG A 193 18.08 -6.42 11.78
CA ARG A 193 17.02 -5.88 12.65
C ARG A 193 17.58 -4.96 13.72
N ALA A 194 18.64 -5.38 14.44
CA ALA A 194 19.25 -4.57 15.48
C ALA A 194 19.79 -3.24 14.94
N GLU A 195 20.46 -3.25 13.78
CA GLU A 195 20.98 -2.02 13.18
C GLU A 195 19.84 -1.12 12.67
N LEU A 196 18.76 -1.68 12.13
CA LEU A 196 17.57 -0.91 11.75
C LEU A 196 16.91 -0.23 12.96
N GLN A 197 16.76 -0.94 14.08
CA GLN A 197 16.24 -0.37 15.33
C GLN A 197 17.06 0.84 15.78
N ARG A 198 18.39 0.72 15.77
CA ARG A 198 19.31 1.82 16.11
C ARG A 198 19.19 3.00 15.14
N ILE A 199 18.98 2.73 13.85
CA ILE A 199 18.80 3.79 12.83
C ILE A 199 17.50 4.55 13.11
N LEU A 200 16.40 3.84 13.38
CA LEU A 200 15.08 4.42 13.63
C LEU A 200 15.03 5.18 14.96
N SER A 201 15.59 4.62 16.03
CA SER A 201 15.67 5.28 17.34
C SER A 201 16.62 6.49 17.33
N GLY A 202 17.54 6.53 16.37
CA GLY A 202 18.53 7.59 16.22
C GLY A 202 19.81 7.36 17.03
N GLU A 203 19.98 6.20 17.67
CA GLU A 203 21.19 5.78 18.38
C GLU A 203 22.43 5.68 17.48
N THR A 204 22.23 5.47 16.19
CA THR A 204 23.29 5.57 15.17
C THR A 204 22.92 6.59 14.12
N ASP A 205 23.92 7.28 13.58
CA ASP A 205 23.80 8.25 12.51
C ASP A 205 23.81 7.64 11.11
N ARG A 206 23.96 6.32 11.02
CA ARG A 206 23.84 5.58 9.76
C ARG A 206 22.48 5.81 9.08
N LEU A 207 22.49 5.72 7.76
CA LEU A 207 21.30 5.82 6.92
C LEU A 207 20.88 4.44 6.41
N LEU A 208 19.58 4.17 6.34
CA LEU A 208 19.03 2.99 5.68
C LEU A 208 18.97 3.21 4.16
N ALA A 209 19.40 2.22 3.38
CA ALA A 209 19.12 2.13 1.95
C ALA A 209 18.43 0.79 1.64
N LEU A 210 17.13 0.84 1.32
CA LEU A 210 16.40 -0.30 0.75
C LEU A 210 16.68 -0.34 -0.75
N VAL A 211 17.34 -1.38 -1.24
CA VAL A 211 17.81 -1.44 -2.65
C VAL A 211 17.40 -2.74 -3.30
N GLY A 212 16.69 -2.67 -4.42
CA GLY A 212 16.35 -3.88 -5.17
C GLY A 212 15.29 -3.64 -6.26
N PRO A 213 14.98 -4.68 -7.04
CA PRO A 213 14.07 -4.54 -8.17
C PRO A 213 12.70 -4.08 -7.70
N ALA A 214 11.96 -3.40 -8.57
CA ALA A 214 10.58 -3.01 -8.31
C ALA A 214 9.66 -4.22 -8.10
N LEU A 215 9.94 -5.32 -8.80
CA LEU A 215 9.32 -6.62 -8.64
C LEU A 215 10.33 -7.69 -9.03
N VAL A 216 10.47 -8.74 -8.23
CA VAL A 216 11.33 -9.88 -8.56
C VAL A 216 10.65 -10.71 -9.63
N ASP A 217 11.29 -10.83 -10.79
CA ASP A 217 10.82 -11.62 -11.92
C ASP A 217 11.67 -12.86 -12.17
N ASP A 218 12.97 -12.81 -11.90
CA ASP A 218 13.90 -13.93 -12.07
C ASP A 218 14.80 -14.11 -10.82
N PRO A 219 14.73 -15.26 -10.12
CA PRO A 219 15.58 -15.53 -8.96
C PRO A 219 17.07 -15.49 -9.27
N SER A 220 17.52 -15.99 -10.42
CA SER A 220 18.96 -16.01 -10.75
C SER A 220 19.54 -14.61 -10.89
N THR A 221 18.86 -13.75 -11.65
CA THR A 221 19.25 -12.36 -11.83
C THR A 221 19.17 -11.58 -10.51
N CYS A 222 18.18 -11.88 -9.67
CA CYS A 222 18.06 -11.31 -8.34
C CYS A 222 19.26 -11.68 -7.44
N LEU A 223 19.71 -12.94 -7.49
CA LEU A 223 20.90 -13.39 -6.76
C LEU A 223 22.20 -12.77 -7.28
N GLU A 224 22.29 -12.51 -8.58
CA GLU A 224 23.42 -11.76 -9.14
C GLU A 224 23.47 -10.33 -8.58
N LEU A 225 22.33 -9.64 -8.52
CA LEU A 225 22.23 -8.33 -7.88
C LEU A 225 22.61 -8.42 -6.40
N ALA A 226 22.13 -9.44 -5.68
CA ALA A 226 22.42 -9.66 -4.26
C ALA A 226 23.93 -9.80 -4.00
N ALA A 227 24.64 -10.58 -4.84
CA ALA A 227 26.08 -10.76 -4.75
C ALA A 227 26.84 -9.43 -4.98
N ARG A 228 26.39 -8.61 -5.93
CA ARG A 228 26.96 -7.28 -6.17
C ARG A 228 26.67 -6.32 -5.00
N LEU A 229 25.45 -6.36 -4.45
CA LEU A 229 25.06 -5.58 -3.27
C LEU A 229 25.86 -5.95 -2.04
N ALA A 230 26.23 -7.22 -1.84
CA ALA A 230 27.06 -7.65 -0.71
C ALA A 230 28.41 -6.91 -0.69
N GLY A 231 29.08 -6.80 -1.84
CA GLY A 231 30.34 -6.06 -1.96
C GLY A 231 30.17 -4.56 -1.67
N LEU A 232 29.13 -3.93 -2.22
CA LEU A 232 28.83 -2.52 -1.96
C LEU A 232 28.45 -2.28 -0.49
N ALA A 233 27.67 -3.18 0.11
CA ALA A 233 27.27 -3.08 1.51
C ALA A 233 28.46 -3.09 2.45
N ASP A 234 29.48 -3.93 2.18
CA ASP A 234 30.72 -3.95 2.97
C ASP A 234 31.52 -2.64 2.82
N GLU A 235 31.58 -2.09 1.61
CA GLU A 235 32.24 -0.81 1.30
C GLU A 235 31.65 0.36 2.11
N VAL A 236 30.32 0.46 2.20
CA VAL A 236 29.63 1.61 2.81
C VAL A 236 29.11 1.36 4.23
N LYS A 237 29.41 0.20 4.84
CA LYS A 237 28.79 -0.24 6.11
C LYS A 237 28.95 0.73 7.27
N SER A 238 29.98 1.57 7.28
CA SER A 238 30.17 2.57 8.34
C SER A 238 29.15 3.70 8.29
N GLU A 239 28.52 3.94 7.14
CA GLU A 239 27.59 5.05 6.91
C GLU A 239 26.20 4.60 6.53
N VAL A 240 26.08 3.55 5.74
CA VAL A 240 24.81 3.10 5.17
C VAL A 240 24.57 1.64 5.55
N LEU A 241 23.35 1.33 5.98
CA LEU A 241 22.86 -0.03 6.08
C LEU A 241 22.12 -0.36 4.79
N VAL A 242 22.74 -1.16 3.93
CA VAL A 242 22.11 -1.66 2.70
C VAL A 242 21.27 -2.88 3.06
N VAL A 243 19.99 -2.83 2.72
CA VAL A 243 19.03 -3.93 2.89
C VAL A 243 18.41 -4.20 1.52
N MET A 244 18.47 -5.44 1.06
CA MET A 244 17.97 -5.79 -0.27
C MET A 244 16.44 -5.86 -0.27
N ARG A 245 15.79 -5.11 -1.15
CA ARG A 245 14.34 -5.22 -1.38
C ARG A 245 14.05 -6.41 -2.28
N VAL A 246 13.19 -7.32 -1.82
CA VAL A 246 12.77 -8.54 -2.51
C VAL A 246 11.25 -8.52 -2.63
N GLN A 247 10.74 -7.74 -3.59
CA GLN A 247 9.30 -7.61 -3.80
C GLN A 247 8.75 -8.83 -4.55
N LEU A 248 7.94 -9.65 -3.88
CA LEU A 248 7.48 -10.96 -4.39
C LEU A 248 6.11 -10.92 -5.08
N LEU A 249 5.28 -9.93 -4.73
CA LEU A 249 3.92 -9.74 -5.23
C LEU A 249 3.81 -8.40 -5.95
N ALA A 250 3.11 -8.39 -7.06
CA ALA A 250 2.78 -7.16 -7.76
C ALA A 250 1.64 -6.41 -7.08
N LYS A 251 1.52 -5.11 -7.38
CA LYS A 251 0.34 -4.32 -7.01
C LYS A 251 -0.90 -4.85 -7.72
N ALA A 252 -2.07 -4.61 -7.14
CA ALA A 252 -3.34 -4.96 -7.77
C ALA A 252 -3.46 -4.36 -9.18
N GLY A 253 -3.95 -5.16 -10.13
CA GLY A 253 -4.13 -4.75 -11.54
C GLY A 253 -2.89 -4.81 -12.42
N ALA A 254 -1.73 -5.21 -11.90
CA ALA A 254 -0.58 -5.52 -12.75
C ALA A 254 -0.88 -6.71 -13.69
N ALA A 255 -0.29 -6.68 -14.89
CA ALA A 255 -0.47 -7.73 -15.91
C ALA A 255 0.04 -9.11 -15.45
N TRP A 256 1.05 -9.13 -14.57
CA TRP A 256 1.57 -10.33 -13.93
C TRP A 256 1.51 -10.16 -12.41
N PRO A 257 0.98 -11.14 -11.66
CA PRO A 257 0.72 -11.01 -10.23
C PRO A 257 1.98 -11.11 -9.35
N GLY A 258 3.14 -11.43 -9.93
CA GLY A 258 4.40 -11.61 -9.20
C GLY A 258 4.77 -13.07 -8.98
N ILE A 259 6.05 -13.30 -8.68
CA ILE A 259 6.67 -14.64 -8.62
C ILE A 259 6.05 -15.55 -7.57
N LEU A 260 5.51 -14.99 -6.48
CA LEU A 260 4.85 -15.79 -5.46
C LEU A 260 3.54 -16.41 -5.97
N LYS A 261 2.77 -15.67 -6.77
CA LYS A 261 1.49 -16.14 -7.28
C LYS A 261 1.65 -16.99 -8.54
N ASP A 262 2.50 -16.55 -9.46
CA ASP A 262 2.66 -17.18 -10.77
C ASP A 262 4.14 -17.32 -11.15
N PRO A 263 4.89 -18.24 -10.51
CA PRO A 263 6.34 -18.37 -10.69
C PRO A 263 6.74 -18.78 -12.12
N ALA A 264 5.86 -19.49 -12.83
CA ALA A 264 6.10 -19.93 -14.21
C ALA A 264 5.75 -18.87 -15.26
N LYS A 265 5.15 -17.74 -14.86
CA LYS A 265 4.75 -16.62 -15.75
C LYS A 265 3.81 -17.07 -16.88
N ASP A 266 3.00 -18.10 -16.62
CA ASP A 266 2.11 -18.76 -17.59
C ASP A 266 0.64 -18.72 -17.14
N ALA A 267 0.32 -17.92 -16.10
CA ALA A 267 -0.98 -17.86 -15.46
C ALA A 267 -1.47 -19.22 -14.90
N SER A 268 -0.56 -20.14 -14.56
CA SER A 268 -0.91 -21.40 -13.90
C SER A 268 -1.20 -21.24 -12.40
N TYR A 269 -0.81 -20.10 -11.80
CA TYR A 269 -1.00 -19.79 -10.39
C TYR A 269 -0.54 -20.92 -9.45
N LYS A 270 0.67 -21.44 -9.71
CA LYS A 270 1.33 -22.44 -8.88
C LYS A 270 1.88 -21.81 -7.59
N ILE A 271 0.98 -21.31 -6.76
CA ILE A 271 1.33 -20.53 -5.55
C ILE A 271 2.22 -21.33 -4.59
N ASN A 272 2.00 -22.63 -4.41
CA ASN A 272 2.87 -23.45 -3.55
C ASN A 272 4.32 -23.52 -4.07
N ASP A 273 4.53 -23.53 -5.39
CA ASP A 273 5.87 -23.46 -5.99
C ASP A 273 6.46 -22.05 -5.86
N GLY A 274 5.59 -21.03 -5.97
CA GLY A 274 5.95 -19.64 -5.73
C GLY A 274 6.44 -19.43 -4.28
N LEU A 275 5.74 -20.00 -3.29
CA LEU A 275 6.16 -19.97 -1.90
C LEU A 275 7.54 -20.59 -1.70
N ARG A 276 7.78 -21.78 -2.29
CA ARG A 276 9.09 -22.44 -2.25
C ARG A 276 10.18 -21.62 -2.91
N THR A 277 9.88 -20.98 -4.04
CA THR A 277 10.81 -20.15 -4.80
C THR A 277 11.18 -18.89 -4.01
N SER A 278 10.18 -18.21 -3.45
CA SER A 278 10.35 -17.02 -2.64
C SER A 278 11.18 -17.27 -1.38
N ARG A 279 10.88 -18.32 -0.61
CA ARG A 279 11.66 -18.64 0.61
C ARG A 279 13.10 -18.95 0.28
N ARG A 280 13.34 -19.77 -0.76
CA ARG A 280 14.68 -20.13 -1.21
C ARG A 280 15.50 -18.90 -1.60
N LEU A 281 14.90 -17.99 -2.36
CA LEU A 281 15.54 -16.73 -2.72
C LEU A 281 15.95 -15.93 -1.48
N LEU A 282 15.04 -15.75 -0.51
CA LEU A 282 15.33 -15.01 0.72
C LEU A 282 16.43 -15.68 1.56
N LEU A 283 16.43 -17.02 1.66
CA LEU A 283 17.52 -17.77 2.30
C LEU A 283 18.86 -17.49 1.61
N GLN A 284 18.90 -17.62 0.28
CA GLN A 284 20.12 -17.42 -0.49
C GLN A 284 20.67 -15.99 -0.42
N VAL A 285 19.80 -14.97 -0.37
CA VAL A 285 20.25 -13.58 -0.15
C VAL A 285 20.82 -13.39 1.26
N ASN A 286 20.12 -13.88 2.29
CA ASN A 286 20.61 -13.79 3.67
C ASN A 286 21.91 -14.58 3.89
N GLN A 287 22.11 -15.68 3.14
CA GLN A 287 23.32 -16.49 3.13
C GLN A 287 24.54 -15.71 2.63
N MET A 288 24.34 -14.70 1.77
CA MET A 288 25.37 -13.78 1.29
C MET A 288 25.67 -12.65 2.29
N GLY A 289 25.02 -12.64 3.46
CA GLY A 289 25.21 -11.61 4.49
C GLY A 289 24.43 -10.32 4.24
N VAL A 290 23.54 -10.28 3.25
CA VAL A 290 22.72 -9.11 2.93
C VAL A 290 21.34 -9.27 3.57
N PRO A 291 20.92 -8.39 4.49
CA PRO A 291 19.56 -8.41 5.04
C PRO A 291 18.51 -8.17 3.96
N THR A 292 17.32 -8.76 4.10
CA THR A 292 16.23 -8.59 3.13
C THR A 292 15.04 -7.81 3.66
N ALA A 293 14.35 -7.11 2.76
CA ALA A 293 13.12 -6.38 2.98
C ALA A 293 12.04 -6.81 1.98
N SER A 294 10.77 -6.84 2.39
CA SER A 294 9.63 -7.09 1.49
C SER A 294 8.41 -6.31 1.95
N ASP A 295 7.46 -6.09 1.05
CA ASP A 295 6.16 -5.54 1.43
C ASP A 295 5.15 -6.67 1.68
N PHE A 296 4.27 -6.51 2.67
CA PHE A 296 3.17 -7.42 2.96
C PHE A 296 1.83 -6.81 2.55
N GLY A 297 1.04 -7.58 1.79
CA GLY A 297 -0.30 -7.21 1.36
C GLY A 297 -1.41 -8.02 2.03
N ASP A 298 -1.07 -8.95 2.93
CA ASP A 298 -1.99 -9.84 3.62
C ASP A 298 -1.37 -10.35 4.94
N THR A 299 -2.19 -11.00 5.79
CA THR A 299 -1.77 -11.52 7.10
C THR A 299 -1.35 -12.99 7.09
N VAL A 300 -1.34 -13.64 5.93
CA VAL A 300 -1.02 -15.07 5.74
C VAL A 300 0.44 -15.24 5.33
N THR A 301 0.88 -14.52 4.30
CA THR A 301 2.23 -14.51 3.72
C THR A 301 3.35 -14.28 4.75
N PRO A 302 3.20 -13.44 5.80
CA PRO A 302 4.23 -13.30 6.82
C PRO A 302 4.66 -14.63 7.47
N GLN A 303 3.74 -15.58 7.66
CA GLN A 303 4.05 -16.86 8.31
C GLN A 303 5.06 -17.72 7.52
N TYR A 304 5.26 -17.44 6.23
CA TYR A 304 6.16 -18.21 5.37
C TYR A 304 7.57 -17.62 5.28
N PHE A 305 7.74 -16.32 5.53
CA PHE A 305 8.98 -15.61 5.21
C PHE A 305 9.41 -14.55 6.21
N ALA A 306 8.56 -14.14 7.17
CA ALA A 306 8.87 -13.06 8.11
C ALA A 306 10.13 -13.36 8.94
N ASP A 307 10.45 -14.64 9.15
CA ASP A 307 11.66 -15.10 9.81
C ASP A 307 12.96 -14.80 9.06
N LEU A 308 12.87 -14.47 7.77
CA LEU A 308 13.99 -14.13 6.90
C LEU A 308 14.09 -12.63 6.59
N LEU A 309 13.13 -11.82 7.05
CA LEU A 309 13.10 -10.38 6.77
C LEU A 309 13.68 -9.58 7.93
N SER A 310 14.45 -8.55 7.60
CA SER A 310 14.95 -7.55 8.55
C SER A 310 14.14 -6.26 8.53
N TRP A 311 13.40 -6.01 7.45
CA TRP A 311 12.46 -4.91 7.31
C TRP A 311 11.20 -5.42 6.60
N ALA A 312 10.05 -4.86 6.94
CA ALA A 312 8.82 -5.07 6.17
C ALA A 312 8.11 -3.75 5.92
N SER A 313 7.38 -3.61 4.81
CA SER A 313 6.48 -2.45 4.64
C SER A 313 5.04 -2.90 4.39
N VAL A 314 4.08 -2.10 4.83
CA VAL A 314 2.65 -2.32 4.57
C VAL A 314 2.00 -1.03 4.07
N ASN A 315 0.82 -1.13 3.46
CA ASN A 315 0.02 0.06 3.17
C ASN A 315 -0.60 0.62 4.46
N ALA A 316 -0.29 1.88 4.78
CA ALA A 316 -0.77 2.56 5.98
C ALA A 316 -2.30 2.75 6.03
N GLN A 317 -2.96 2.73 4.87
CA GLN A 317 -4.41 2.91 4.76
C GLN A 317 -5.22 1.65 5.08
N SER A 318 -4.56 0.49 5.12
CA SER A 318 -5.23 -0.77 5.47
C SER A 318 -5.21 -0.98 6.98
N GLU A 319 -6.37 -0.88 7.61
CA GLU A 319 -6.53 -1.12 9.06
C GLU A 319 -5.97 -2.48 9.48
N MET A 320 -6.36 -3.56 8.78
CA MET A 320 -5.87 -4.91 9.04
C MET A 320 -4.34 -5.01 8.93
N LEU A 321 -3.71 -4.33 7.96
CA LEU A 321 -2.26 -4.35 7.84
C LEU A 321 -1.56 -3.48 8.89
N ARG A 322 -2.21 -2.42 9.41
CA ARG A 322 -1.68 -1.68 10.57
C ARG A 322 -1.69 -2.54 11.82
N GLU A 323 -2.74 -3.34 12.04
CA GLU A 323 -2.76 -4.31 13.12
C GLU A 323 -1.64 -5.35 12.96
N LEU A 324 -1.42 -5.86 11.74
CA LEU A 324 -0.31 -6.77 11.46
C LEU A 324 1.04 -6.19 11.88
N VAL A 325 1.31 -4.91 11.61
CA VAL A 325 2.60 -4.25 11.95
C VAL A 325 2.92 -4.37 13.43
N SER A 326 1.92 -4.28 14.31
CA SER A 326 2.11 -4.43 15.75
C SER A 326 2.65 -5.80 16.18
N GLY A 327 2.49 -6.83 15.35
CA GLY A 327 2.97 -8.20 15.59
C GLY A 327 4.21 -8.58 14.79
N LEU A 328 4.72 -7.70 13.91
CA LEU A 328 5.89 -7.98 13.10
C LEU A 328 7.17 -8.00 13.95
N SER A 329 7.99 -9.03 13.78
CA SER A 329 9.22 -9.24 14.57
C SER A 329 10.42 -8.38 14.11
N MET A 330 10.19 -7.41 13.24
CA MET A 330 11.19 -6.57 12.62
C MET A 330 10.69 -5.11 12.55
N PRO A 331 11.60 -4.14 12.39
CA PRO A 331 11.23 -2.78 12.06
C PRO A 331 10.39 -2.71 10.79
N ALA A 332 9.39 -1.81 10.78
CA ALA A 332 8.36 -1.78 9.76
C ALA A 332 8.08 -0.39 9.18
N GLY A 333 7.86 -0.36 7.88
CA GLY A 333 7.47 0.81 7.12
C GLY A 333 5.96 0.89 6.93
N LEU A 334 5.35 2.01 7.33
CA LEU A 334 3.96 2.35 6.98
C LEU A 334 4.00 3.19 5.71
N ARG A 335 3.66 2.57 4.57
CA ARG A 335 3.70 3.22 3.26
C ARG A 335 2.49 4.11 3.07
N ALA A 336 2.74 5.39 2.81
CA ALA A 336 1.74 6.37 2.40
C ALA A 336 2.22 7.11 1.14
N ALA A 337 1.28 7.52 0.30
CA ALA A 337 1.60 8.35 -0.86
C ALA A 337 1.80 9.80 -0.42
N ALA A 338 2.99 10.36 -0.65
CA ALA A 338 3.20 11.80 -0.73
C ALA A 338 2.54 12.26 -2.03
N SER A 339 1.24 12.59 -1.95
CA SER A 339 0.55 13.21 -3.08
C SER A 339 1.16 14.59 -3.31
N GLY A 340 1.25 15.07 -4.56
CA GLY A 340 1.68 16.43 -4.89
C GLY A 340 0.66 17.51 -4.46
N ALA A 341 -0.09 17.26 -3.39
CA ALA A 341 -1.14 18.13 -2.92
C ALA A 341 -0.58 19.32 -2.12
N ALA A 342 -1.43 20.33 -1.95
CA ALA A 342 -1.12 21.52 -1.17
C ALA A 342 -0.63 21.17 0.26
N PRO A 343 0.21 22.02 0.89
CA PRO A 343 0.82 21.74 2.20
C PRO A 343 -0.14 21.23 3.28
N ALA A 344 -1.39 21.72 3.31
CA ALA A 344 -2.40 21.28 4.26
C ALA A 344 -2.74 19.77 4.18
N HIS A 345 -2.62 19.16 2.99
CA HIS A 345 -2.86 17.72 2.83
C HIS A 345 -1.68 16.89 3.31
N LEU A 346 -0.46 17.40 3.20
CA LEU A 346 0.73 16.70 3.68
C LEU A 346 0.75 16.66 5.21
N ALA A 347 0.39 17.73 5.90
CA ALA A 347 0.23 17.74 7.35
C ALA A 347 -0.77 16.66 7.83
N ALA A 348 -1.95 16.57 7.20
CA ALA A 348 -2.93 15.53 7.52
C ALA A 348 -2.40 14.11 7.29
N GLN A 349 -1.64 13.89 6.21
CA GLN A 349 -0.99 12.61 5.94
C GLN A 349 0.08 12.26 6.99
N LEU A 350 0.83 13.25 7.48
CA LEU A 350 1.81 13.05 8.54
C LEU A 350 1.14 12.72 9.88
N ASP A 351 -0.01 13.35 10.17
CA ASP A 351 -0.81 13.04 11.36
C ASP A 351 -1.42 11.64 11.29
N GLU A 352 -1.96 11.24 10.14
CA GLU A 352 -2.45 9.88 9.91
C GLU A 352 -1.33 8.85 10.08
N ALA A 353 -0.16 9.12 9.51
CA ALA A 353 1.02 8.27 9.66
C ALA A 353 1.44 8.13 11.13
N ARG A 354 1.42 9.23 11.90
CA ARG A 354 1.70 9.21 13.34
C ARG A 354 0.69 8.35 14.10
N GLY A 355 -0.61 8.54 13.84
CA GLY A 355 -1.66 7.73 14.44
C GLY A 355 -1.51 6.24 14.10
N ALA A 356 -1.10 5.91 12.88
CA ALA A 356 -0.81 4.54 12.46
C ALA A 356 0.41 3.95 13.18
N MET A 357 1.47 4.73 13.39
CA MET A 357 2.65 4.34 14.16
C MET A 357 2.32 4.12 15.64
N GLU A 358 1.50 4.98 16.23
CA GLU A 358 1.01 4.86 17.61
C GLU A 358 0.11 3.62 17.79
N ALA A 359 -0.78 3.35 16.83
CA ALA A 359 -1.60 2.14 16.83
C ALA A 359 -0.74 0.88 16.72
N ALA A 360 0.27 0.89 15.85
CA ALA A 360 1.22 -0.22 15.71
C ALA A 360 2.02 -0.47 17.00
N ALA A 361 2.31 0.57 17.78
CA ALA A 361 3.00 0.44 19.06
C ALA A 361 2.15 -0.17 20.19
N ALA A 362 0.83 -0.25 20.02
CA ALA A 362 -0.08 -0.85 20.99
C ALA A 362 -0.33 -2.35 20.70
N PRO A 363 -0.69 -3.16 21.72
CA PRO A 363 -1.23 -4.50 21.52
C PRO A 363 -2.47 -4.49 20.62
N GLN A 364 -2.51 -5.37 19.62
CA GLN A 364 -3.63 -5.51 18.68
C GLN A 364 -4.11 -6.97 18.64
N SER A 365 -5.31 -7.17 18.09
CA SER A 365 -5.86 -8.50 17.79
C SER A 365 -6.36 -8.54 16.36
N PHE A 366 -5.83 -9.46 15.55
CA PHE A 366 -6.17 -9.54 14.13
C PHE A 366 -6.24 -10.99 13.63
N PHE A 367 -6.85 -11.19 12.47
CA PHE A 367 -6.95 -12.51 11.84
C PHE A 367 -5.63 -12.90 11.17
N GLY A 368 -5.17 -14.12 11.46
CA GLY A 368 -3.98 -14.71 10.84
C GLY A 368 -4.13 -16.21 10.66
N VAL A 369 -2.99 -16.89 10.50
CA VAL A 369 -2.94 -18.35 10.44
C VAL A 369 -1.85 -18.89 11.35
N THR A 370 -2.07 -20.07 11.91
CA THR A 370 -1.07 -20.83 12.66
C THR A 370 0.01 -21.40 11.73
N SER A 371 1.10 -21.92 12.30
CA SER A 371 2.12 -22.66 11.57
C SER A 371 1.57 -23.88 10.82
N ASN A 372 0.44 -24.43 11.27
CA ASN A 372 -0.23 -25.57 10.63
C ASN A 372 -1.23 -25.16 9.55
N GLY A 373 -1.32 -23.85 9.23
CA GLY A 373 -2.23 -23.33 8.22
C GLY A 373 -3.68 -23.20 8.69
N LEU A 374 -3.97 -23.30 9.98
CA LEU A 374 -5.32 -23.07 10.51
C LEU A 374 -5.55 -21.58 10.77
N ALA A 375 -6.75 -21.09 10.47
CA ALA A 375 -7.22 -19.76 10.85
C ALA A 375 -7.02 -19.51 12.34
N ALA A 376 -6.54 -18.32 12.69
CA ALA A 376 -6.22 -17.96 14.05
C ALA A 376 -6.56 -16.51 14.36
N ILE A 377 -6.81 -16.24 15.63
CA ILE A 377 -6.75 -14.88 16.19
C ILE A 377 -5.33 -14.70 16.71
N VAL A 378 -4.65 -13.67 16.23
CA VAL A 378 -3.29 -13.32 16.64
C VAL A 378 -3.37 -12.14 17.60
N HIS A 379 -2.73 -12.28 18.76
CA HIS A 379 -2.56 -11.19 19.72
C HIS A 379 -1.10 -10.71 19.66
N SER A 380 -0.91 -9.43 19.37
CA SER A 380 0.41 -8.81 19.34
C SER A 380 0.70 -8.05 20.63
N THR A 381 1.97 -7.68 20.82
CA THR A 381 2.43 -6.89 21.97
C THR A 381 2.73 -5.44 21.61
N GLY A 382 2.62 -5.06 20.33
CA GLY A 382 3.03 -3.75 19.83
C GLY A 382 4.43 -3.76 19.22
N ASN A 383 4.64 -2.85 18.26
CA ASN A 383 5.89 -2.62 17.55
C ASN A 383 6.22 -1.12 17.52
N HIS A 384 7.25 -0.72 18.26
CA HIS A 384 7.72 0.67 18.33
C HIS A 384 8.68 1.04 17.20
N ASP A 385 9.21 0.06 16.48
CA ASP A 385 10.25 0.25 15.48
C ASP A 385 9.63 0.55 14.11
N THR A 386 8.85 1.62 14.03
CA THR A 386 8.12 1.99 12.82
C THR A 386 8.65 3.27 12.18
N ALA A 387 8.46 3.39 10.87
CA ALA A 387 8.71 4.62 10.13
C ALA A 387 7.69 4.83 9.01
N LEU A 388 7.46 6.08 8.64
CA LEU A 388 6.68 6.43 7.47
C LEU A 388 7.51 6.20 6.19
N VAL A 389 7.02 5.36 5.28
CA VAL A 389 7.61 5.20 3.95
C VAL A 389 6.87 6.10 2.97
N MET A 390 7.50 7.20 2.58
CA MET A 390 6.91 8.20 1.70
C MET A 390 7.11 7.78 0.23
N GLY A 391 6.05 7.20 -0.35
CA GLY A 391 5.97 6.90 -1.79
C GLY A 391 5.52 8.13 -2.59
N GLY A 392 5.65 8.12 -3.91
CA GLY A 392 4.99 9.13 -4.74
C GLY A 392 3.58 8.73 -5.14
N GLY A 393 2.71 9.74 -5.26
CA GLY A 393 1.40 9.62 -5.90
C GLY A 393 1.38 10.21 -7.32
N SER A 394 0.18 10.25 -7.91
CA SER A 394 -0.06 10.95 -9.18
C SER A 394 0.39 12.42 -9.09
N GLY A 395 1.21 12.86 -10.05
CA GLY A 395 1.77 14.21 -10.09
C GLY A 395 2.95 14.47 -9.14
N SER A 396 3.46 13.46 -8.44
CA SER A 396 4.69 13.58 -7.64
C SER A 396 5.93 13.63 -8.55
N ASP A 397 6.81 14.59 -8.27
CA ASP A 397 8.10 14.84 -8.91
C ASP A 397 9.23 14.93 -7.87
N VAL A 398 10.44 15.25 -8.31
CA VAL A 398 11.61 15.39 -7.42
C VAL A 398 11.38 16.48 -6.38
N ALA A 399 10.93 17.67 -6.79
CA ALA A 399 10.77 18.83 -5.92
C ALA A 399 9.74 18.59 -4.81
N SER A 400 8.58 18.03 -5.16
CA SER A 400 7.52 17.71 -4.19
C SER A 400 7.96 16.65 -3.18
N ARG A 401 8.74 15.64 -3.59
CA ARG A 401 9.26 14.63 -2.65
C ARG A 401 10.33 15.19 -1.71
N VAL A 402 11.20 16.08 -2.19
CA VAL A 402 12.17 16.79 -1.35
C VAL A 402 11.46 17.69 -0.34
N ALA A 403 10.43 18.42 -0.78
CA ALA A 403 9.61 19.24 0.11
C ALA A 403 8.92 18.39 1.19
N ALA A 404 8.34 17.25 0.81
CA ALA A 404 7.73 16.32 1.74
C ALA A 404 8.73 15.77 2.77
N ALA A 405 9.95 15.42 2.33
CA ALA A 405 11.01 14.99 3.23
C ALA A 405 11.43 16.09 4.22
N ARG A 406 11.49 17.35 3.77
CA ARG A 406 11.77 18.50 4.66
C ARG A 406 10.66 18.73 5.69
N GLU A 407 9.40 18.64 5.27
CA GLU A 407 8.26 18.84 6.16
C GLU A 407 8.16 17.71 7.21
N ALA A 408 8.32 16.46 6.79
CA ALA A 408 8.35 15.33 7.72
C ALA A 408 9.53 15.41 8.71
N ARG A 409 10.70 15.87 8.24
CA ARG A 409 11.85 16.17 9.09
C ARG A 409 11.52 17.25 10.12
N ALA A 410 10.84 18.32 9.73
CA ALA A 410 10.41 19.39 10.63
C ALA A 410 9.35 18.91 11.64
N ALA A 411 8.44 18.02 11.23
CA ALA A 411 7.40 17.43 12.07
C ALA A 411 7.90 16.33 13.03
N GLY A 412 9.20 16.01 12.99
CA GLY A 412 9.77 15.01 13.89
C GLY A 412 9.40 13.56 13.57
N VAL A 413 8.90 13.27 12.36
CA VAL A 413 8.44 11.92 11.97
C VAL A 413 9.58 11.14 11.32
N ALA A 414 9.89 9.95 11.84
CA ALA A 414 10.88 9.05 11.25
C ALA A 414 10.43 8.62 9.85
N THR A 415 11.24 8.89 8.83
CA THR A 415 10.87 8.67 7.43
C THR A 415 11.89 7.88 6.62
N VAL A 416 11.39 7.09 5.68
CA VAL A 416 12.13 6.50 4.57
C VAL A 416 11.51 7.04 3.28
N VAL A 417 12.30 7.72 2.44
CA VAL A 417 11.79 8.26 1.17
C VAL A 417 11.92 7.21 0.08
N ASP A 418 10.82 6.77 -0.52
CA ASP A 418 10.88 5.98 -1.74
C ASP A 418 11.25 6.92 -2.89
N CYS A 419 12.36 6.63 -3.57
CA CYS A 419 12.84 7.45 -4.67
C CYS A 419 12.31 6.98 -6.03
N GLY A 420 11.68 5.80 -6.08
CA GLY A 420 11.16 5.19 -7.30
C GLY A 420 9.64 5.34 -7.46
N GLY A 421 9.03 4.36 -8.12
CA GLY A 421 7.59 4.27 -8.34
C GLY A 421 7.20 4.37 -9.82
N ASP A 422 5.95 4.04 -10.13
CA ASP A 422 5.47 3.88 -11.51
C ASP A 422 5.53 5.18 -12.34
N THR A 423 5.50 6.33 -11.67
CA THR A 423 5.55 7.66 -12.30
C THR A 423 6.94 8.28 -12.33
N MET A 424 7.94 7.69 -11.66
CA MET A 424 9.30 8.24 -11.60
C MET A 424 10.20 7.58 -12.64
N ALA A 425 10.76 8.41 -13.52
CA ALA A 425 11.80 7.97 -14.44
C ALA A 425 13.11 7.66 -13.67
N SER A 426 13.93 6.75 -14.22
CA SER A 426 15.20 6.35 -13.61
C SER A 426 16.16 7.54 -13.39
N THR A 427 16.16 8.54 -14.28
CA THR A 427 16.95 9.77 -14.14
C THR A 427 16.47 10.64 -12.98
N ALA A 428 15.15 10.80 -12.83
CA ALA A 428 14.55 11.56 -11.74
C ALA A 428 14.80 10.91 -10.37
N GLN A 429 14.85 9.57 -10.29
CA GLN A 429 15.25 8.87 -9.07
C GLN A 429 16.68 9.23 -8.64
N ALA A 430 17.63 9.30 -9.58
CA ALA A 430 19.02 9.66 -9.28
C ALA A 430 19.16 11.13 -8.83
N GLU A 431 18.40 12.03 -9.46
CA GLU A 431 18.31 13.44 -9.07
C GLU A 431 17.76 13.57 -7.64
N LEU A 432 16.66 12.88 -7.32
CA LEU A 432 16.07 12.87 -5.99
C LEU A 432 17.05 12.35 -4.92
N VAL A 433 17.79 11.29 -5.19
CA VAL A 433 18.83 10.81 -4.25
C VAL A 433 19.88 11.88 -3.99
N THR A 434 20.27 12.63 -5.02
CA THR A 434 21.26 13.72 -4.88
C THR A 434 20.71 14.85 -4.00
N GLU A 435 19.43 15.24 -4.18
CA GLU A 435 18.80 16.25 -3.33
C GLU A 435 18.61 15.77 -1.88
N LEU A 436 18.24 14.50 -1.67
CA LEU A 436 18.14 13.92 -0.34
C LEU A 436 19.51 13.81 0.35
N ALA A 437 20.58 13.54 -0.41
CA ALA A 437 21.94 13.54 0.11
C ALA A 437 22.32 14.92 0.69
N LYS A 438 21.94 16.03 0.03
CA LYS A 438 22.12 17.39 0.58
C LYS A 438 21.38 17.57 1.91
N LEU A 439 20.15 17.07 2.03
CA LEU A 439 19.43 17.10 3.32
C LEU A 439 20.14 16.32 4.43
N VAL A 440 20.81 15.21 4.07
CA VAL A 440 21.62 14.42 5.01
C VAL A 440 22.88 15.20 5.43
N GLU A 441 23.54 15.90 4.52
CA GLU A 441 24.71 16.76 4.80
C GLU A 441 24.36 17.91 5.76
N GLU A 442 23.17 18.50 5.60
CA GLU A 442 22.57 19.47 6.52
C GLU A 442 22.16 18.85 7.89
N GLY A 443 22.45 17.57 8.10
CA GLY A 443 22.06 16.76 9.24
C GLY A 443 20.78 15.97 8.96
N ARG A 444 20.86 14.63 8.90
CA ARG A 444 19.72 13.76 8.55
C ARG A 444 18.43 13.98 9.35
N GLY A 445 18.51 14.42 10.61
CA GLY A 445 17.34 14.55 11.48
C GLY A 445 16.51 13.26 11.54
N GLN A 446 15.25 13.33 11.14
CA GLN A 446 14.32 12.18 11.08
C GLN A 446 14.25 11.50 9.70
N LEU A 447 15.05 11.93 8.72
CA LEU A 447 15.25 11.17 7.50
C LEU A 447 16.12 9.94 7.83
N ARG A 448 15.48 8.78 7.96
CA ARG A 448 16.12 7.53 8.39
C ARG A 448 16.62 6.70 7.23
N GLY A 449 16.08 6.89 6.02
CA GLY A 449 16.56 6.17 4.87
C GLY A 449 15.94 6.55 3.53
N VAL A 450 16.34 5.81 2.52
CA VAL A 450 15.77 5.86 1.18
C VAL A 450 15.41 4.46 0.67
N CYS A 451 14.49 4.39 -0.27
CA CYS A 451 14.18 3.18 -1.03
C CYS A 451 14.46 3.41 -2.52
N LEU A 452 15.25 2.54 -3.13
CA LEU A 452 15.73 2.64 -4.50
C LEU A 452 15.18 1.48 -5.33
N SER A 453 14.44 1.81 -6.39
CA SER A 453 14.10 0.87 -7.45
C SER A 453 15.31 0.67 -8.35
N SER A 454 16.01 -0.44 -8.14
CA SER A 454 17.32 -0.73 -8.72
C SER A 454 17.35 -2.17 -9.26
N TYR A 455 17.92 -2.37 -10.44
CA TYR A 455 18.16 -3.71 -10.97
C TYR A 455 19.52 -3.75 -11.69
N LEU A 456 19.78 -4.77 -12.51
CA LEU A 456 21.04 -4.84 -13.26
C LEU A 456 21.06 -3.85 -14.44
N LEU A 457 19.92 -3.69 -15.11
CA LEU A 457 19.71 -2.81 -16.26
C LEU A 457 18.67 -1.73 -15.95
N SER A 458 18.85 -0.57 -16.59
CA SER A 458 17.98 0.59 -16.39
C SER A 458 16.65 0.46 -17.14
N GLY A 459 15.63 1.14 -16.64
CA GLY A 459 14.31 1.25 -17.25
C GLY A 459 13.34 0.14 -16.84
N ALA A 460 12.32 -0.04 -17.68
CA ALA A 460 11.30 -1.09 -17.53
C ALA A 460 10.91 -1.62 -18.91
N GLN A 461 10.48 -2.88 -18.94
CA GLN A 461 10.00 -3.57 -20.13
C GLN A 461 8.54 -3.98 -20.00
N ARG A 462 7.88 -4.16 -21.14
CA ARG A 462 6.51 -4.67 -21.20
C ARG A 462 6.53 -6.19 -21.27
N GLY A 463 5.81 -6.83 -20.35
CA GLY A 463 5.71 -8.29 -20.31
C GLY A 463 6.84 -8.94 -19.51
N VAL A 464 6.60 -10.18 -19.11
CA VAL A 464 7.49 -10.95 -18.21
C VAL A 464 8.18 -12.10 -18.94
N SER A 465 7.69 -12.49 -20.12
CA SER A 465 8.29 -13.49 -21.00
C SER A 465 7.78 -13.36 -22.45
N PRO A 466 8.65 -13.36 -23.48
CA PRO A 466 10.11 -13.21 -23.38
C PRO A 466 10.48 -11.79 -22.90
N GLY A 467 11.52 -11.67 -22.08
CA GLY A 467 12.01 -10.39 -21.55
C GLY A 467 13.53 -10.38 -21.42
N VAL A 468 14.10 -9.19 -21.29
CA VAL A 468 15.52 -8.95 -21.03
C VAL A 468 15.80 -9.20 -19.55
N SER A 469 16.60 -10.22 -19.23
CA SER A 469 17.04 -10.49 -17.86
C SER A 469 17.75 -9.26 -17.28
N GLY A 470 17.41 -8.92 -16.02
CA GLY A 470 18.01 -7.76 -15.35
C GLY A 470 17.32 -6.42 -15.64
N MET A 471 16.28 -6.39 -16.47
CA MET A 471 15.44 -5.21 -16.68
C MET A 471 14.07 -5.40 -16.02
N SER A 472 13.57 -4.37 -15.34
CA SER A 472 12.33 -4.45 -14.56
C SER A 472 11.11 -4.75 -15.43
N VAL A 473 10.26 -5.67 -15.01
CA VAL A 473 8.96 -5.98 -15.65
C VAL A 473 7.80 -5.14 -15.09
N SER A 474 8.10 -4.19 -14.20
CA SER A 474 7.13 -3.34 -13.51
C SER A 474 7.53 -1.86 -13.58
N ALA A 475 7.78 -1.19 -12.45
CA ALA A 475 8.24 0.19 -12.42
C ALA A 475 9.69 0.33 -12.94
N PRO A 476 10.05 1.47 -13.56
CA PRO A 476 11.43 1.73 -13.98
C PRO A 476 12.44 1.59 -12.84
N CYS A 477 13.57 0.95 -13.12
CA CYS A 477 14.69 0.84 -12.20
C CYS A 477 15.91 1.63 -12.73
N ILE A 478 16.79 2.04 -11.82
CA ILE A 478 18.15 2.46 -12.19
C ILE A 478 19.03 1.21 -12.41
N ASP A 479 20.07 1.34 -13.24
CA ASP A 479 21.03 0.25 -13.43
C ASP A 479 22.01 0.11 -12.26
N TRP A 480 22.87 -0.90 -12.34
CA TRP A 480 23.87 -1.19 -11.31
C TRP A 480 24.86 -0.02 -11.08
N THR A 481 25.34 0.62 -12.14
CA THR A 481 26.30 1.73 -12.05
C THR A 481 25.70 2.93 -11.32
N GLN A 482 24.46 3.28 -11.69
CA GLN A 482 23.68 4.32 -11.02
C GLN A 482 23.39 3.96 -9.57
N THR A 483 23.13 2.68 -9.28
CA THR A 483 22.91 2.18 -7.91
C THR A 483 24.14 2.38 -7.03
N GLN A 484 25.33 2.02 -7.52
CA GLN A 484 26.58 2.25 -6.80
C GLN A 484 26.81 3.75 -6.55
N ALA A 485 26.60 4.59 -7.56
CA ALA A 485 26.73 6.03 -7.43
C ALA A 485 25.79 6.61 -6.36
N ALA A 486 24.51 6.22 -6.39
CA ALA A 486 23.50 6.64 -5.42
C ALA A 486 23.87 6.28 -3.98
N VAL A 487 24.21 5.01 -3.72
CA VAL A 487 24.57 4.54 -2.37
C VAL A 487 25.86 5.20 -1.87
N ARG A 488 26.87 5.37 -2.73
CA ARG A 488 28.12 6.06 -2.38
C ARG A 488 27.91 7.54 -2.10
N ALA A 489 27.02 8.21 -2.82
CA ALA A 489 26.65 9.60 -2.56
C ALA A 489 26.01 9.76 -1.18
N LEU A 490 25.09 8.86 -0.81
CA LEU A 490 24.49 8.85 0.54
C LEU A 490 25.54 8.59 1.63
N ALA A 491 26.47 7.65 1.40
CA ALA A 491 27.57 7.42 2.32
C ALA A 491 28.48 8.64 2.46
N ALA A 492 28.79 9.33 1.37
CA ALA A 492 29.56 10.57 1.40
C ALA A 492 28.84 11.65 2.21
N ALA A 493 27.53 11.82 2.01
CA ALA A 493 26.72 12.78 2.74
C ALA A 493 26.73 12.53 4.27
N VAL A 494 26.62 11.27 4.69
CA VAL A 494 26.74 10.89 6.12
C VAL A 494 28.13 11.25 6.67
N ARG A 495 29.22 11.01 5.92
CA ARG A 495 30.58 11.41 6.35
C ARG A 495 30.72 12.92 6.49
N THR A 496 30.17 13.68 5.55
CA THR A 496 30.15 15.15 5.60
C THR A 496 29.39 15.66 6.83
N ALA A 497 28.24 15.06 7.15
CA ALA A 497 27.47 15.42 8.34
C ALA A 497 28.21 15.11 9.64
N ARG A 498 28.99 14.01 9.69
CA ARG A 498 29.84 13.68 10.84
C ARG A 498 30.91 14.74 11.08
N SER A 499 31.63 15.16 10.03
CA SER A 499 32.72 16.12 10.15
C SER A 499 32.24 17.52 10.56
N SER A 500 31.07 17.95 10.07
CA SER A 500 30.47 19.23 10.45
C SER A 500 29.99 19.24 11.92
N SER A 501 29.53 18.10 12.44
CA SER A 501 29.10 17.97 13.84
C SER A 501 30.26 18.05 14.84
N THR A 502 31.46 17.56 14.47
CA THR A 502 32.66 17.58 15.33
C THR A 502 33.32 18.96 15.47
N GLY A 503 32.92 19.95 14.67
CA GLY A 503 33.48 21.32 14.69
C GLY A 503 32.70 22.35 15.52
N ALA A 504 31.52 21.99 16.06
CA ALA A 504 30.69 22.91 16.85
C ALA A 504 30.86 22.64 18.37
N PRO A 505 31.28 23.63 19.19
CA PRO A 505 31.30 23.45 20.63
C PRO A 505 29.86 23.24 21.12
N ALA A 506 29.61 22.08 21.73
CA ALA A 506 28.31 21.74 22.28
C ALA A 506 27.89 22.77 23.35
N LYS A 507 26.99 23.69 22.99
CA LYS A 507 26.19 24.44 23.97
C LYS A 507 25.25 23.45 24.64
N ARG A 508 25.73 22.77 25.69
CA ARG A 508 24.85 22.12 26.67
C ARG A 508 23.96 23.20 27.26
N ALA A 509 22.69 23.22 26.88
CA ALA A 509 21.65 23.93 27.61
C ALA A 509 21.57 23.29 29.00
N ARG A 510 22.17 23.98 29.97
CA ARG A 510 22.08 23.66 31.39
C ARG A 510 20.72 24.17 31.85
N THR A 511 19.71 23.30 31.86
CA THR A 511 18.46 23.60 32.56
C THR A 511 18.77 23.51 34.06
N ILE A 512 19.02 24.67 34.67
CA ILE A 512 19.10 24.87 36.12
C ILE A 512 17.80 25.57 36.54
N GLY A 513 17.18 25.06 37.61
CA GLY A 513 16.06 25.68 38.35
C GLY A 513 14.87 24.73 38.42
N SER A 514 14.69 23.86 39.42
CA SER A 514 14.61 23.98 40.90
C SER A 514 13.23 24.39 41.44
N ALA A 515 12.76 23.54 42.37
CA ALA A 515 11.68 23.67 43.35
C ALA A 515 10.32 23.08 42.95
#